data_AF-I6CLP8-F1
#
_entry.id   AF-I6CLP8-F1
#
_cell.length_a   1.000
_cell.length_b   1.000
_cell.length_c   1.000
_cell.angle_alpha   90.00
_cell.angle_beta   90.00
_cell.angle_gamma   90.00
#
_symmetry.space_group_name_H-M   'P 1'
#
loop_
_entity.id
_entity.type
_entity.pdbx_description
1 polymer ?
#
loop_
_entity_poly.entity_id
_entity_poly.type
_entity_poly.pdbx_seq_one_letter_code
_entity_poly.pdbx_strand_id
1 'polypeptide(L)' 'MELTTAQLTLITDEGSVNEKQETFIVPMRNAGELTLVKSFDW' A
#
# COMPACT_ATOMS: atom_id res chain seq x y z
N MET A 1 20.28 -3.93 10.37
CA MET A 1 19.84 -4.52 9.08
C MET A 1 18.89 -3.51 8.46
N GLU A 2 19.23 -2.99 7.29
CA GLU A 2 18.41 -2.02 6.56
C GLU A 2 17.50 -2.82 5.62
N LEU A 3 16.18 -2.72 5.82
CA LEU A 3 15.19 -3.43 5.03
C LEU A 3 14.78 -2.53 3.86
N THR A 4 14.85 -3.05 2.63
CA THR A 4 14.31 -2.33 1.48
C THR A 4 12.80 -2.21 1.62
N THR A 5 12.30 -0.98 1.58
CA THR A 5 10.88 -0.69 1.61
C THR A 5 10.47 0.07 0.35
N ALA A 6 9.20 -0.05 -0.02
CA ALA A 6 8.57 0.78 -1.02
C ALA A 6 7.48 1.62 -0.35
N GLN A 7 7.38 2.88 -0.76
CA GLN A 7 6.25 3.72 -0.40
C GLN A 7 5.21 3.61 -1.51
N LEU A 8 4.00 3.17 -1.15
CA LEU A 8 2.87 3.05 -2.06
C LEU A 8 1.80 4.04 -1.66
N THR A 9 1.17 4.63 -2.66
CA THR A 9 0.00 5.48 -2.49
C THR A 9 -1.14 4.88 -3.30
N LEU A 10 -2.24 4.57 -2.64
CA LEU A 10 -3.47 4.10 -3.26
C LEU A 10 -4.45 5.26 -3.33
N ILE A 11 -4.91 5.58 -4.53
CA ILE A 11 -5.97 6.56 -4.77
C ILE A 11 -7.20 5.78 -5.25
N THR A 12 -8.34 6.00 -4.61
CA THR A 12 -9.63 5.38 -4.93
C THR A 12 -10.60 6.47 -5.36
N ASP A 13 -11.50 6.16 -6.30
CA ASP A 13 -12.46 7.10 -6.87
C ASP A 13 -11.83 8.42 -7.37
N GLU A 14 -10.67 8.30 -8.00
CA GLU A 14 -9.85 9.42 -8.50
C GLU A 14 -10.68 10.35 -9.41
N GLY A 15 -10.64 11.65 -9.09
CA GLY A 15 -11.38 12.69 -9.79
C GLY A 15 -12.85 12.86 -9.36
N SER A 16 -13.30 12.17 -8.31
CA SER A 16 -14.66 12.30 -7.78
C SER A 16 -14.70 12.98 -6.40
N VAL A 17 -15.90 13.38 -5.96
CA VAL A 17 -16.13 13.89 -4.59
C VAL A 17 -15.87 12.85 -3.49
N ASN A 18 -15.81 11.57 -3.88
CA ASN A 18 -15.55 10.45 -2.98
C ASN A 18 -14.08 10.00 -3.00
N GLU A 19 -13.20 10.73 -3.68
CA GLU A 19 -11.78 10.38 -3.78
C GLU A 19 -11.16 10.18 -2.39
N LYS A 20 -10.43 9.08 -2.22
CA LYS A 20 -9.63 8.82 -1.03
C LYS A 20 -8.20 8.48 -1.43
N GLN A 21 -7.25 8.94 -0.63
CA GLN A 21 -5.84 8.67 -0.84
C GLN A 21 -5.22 8.13 0.46
N GLU A 22 -4.57 6.98 0.38
CA GLU A 22 -3.85 6.37 1.49
C GLU A 22 -2.42 6.01 1.09
N THR A 23 -1.44 6.45 1.89
CA THR A 23 -0.03 6.13 1.70
C THR A 23 0.45 5.17 2.77
N PHE A 24 1.17 4.12 2.38
CA PHE A 24 1.71 3.12 3.30
C PHE A 24 3.06 2.58 2.82
N ILE A 25 3.83 2.04 3.78
CA ILE A 25 5.17 1.49 3.55
C ILE A 25 5.05 -0.04 3.45
N VAL A 26 5.51 -0.60 2.34
CA VAL A 26 5.55 -2.04 2.08
C VAL A 26 6.99 -2.53 2.24
N PRO A 27 7.27 -3.50 3.12
CA PRO A 27 8.57 -4.17 3.12
C PRO A 27 8.70 -5.04 1.88
N MET A 28 9.83 -4.91 1.17
CA MET A 28 10.11 -5.75 0.01
C MET A 28 10.61 -7.12 0.50
N ARG A 29 9.94 -8.19 0.06
CA ARG A 29 10.25 -9.58 0.42
C ARG A 29 10.81 -10.34 -0.76
N ASN A 30 11.35 -11.53 -0.49
CA ASN A 30 11.75 -12.44 -1.56
C ASN A 30 10.54 -12.86 -2.39
N ALA A 31 10.75 -13.16 -3.67
CA ALA A 31 9.70 -13.67 -4.53
C ALA A 31 9.06 -14.94 -3.93
N GLY A 32 7.74 -14.98 -3.85
CA GLY A 32 6.97 -16.07 -3.25
C GLY A 32 6.60 -15.87 -1.77
N GLU A 33 7.13 -14.84 -1.10
CA GLU A 33 6.68 -14.46 0.24
C GLU A 33 5.50 -13.48 0.15
N LEU A 34 4.40 -13.80 0.85
CA LEU A 34 3.23 -12.92 0.98
C LEU A 34 3.24 -12.26 2.35
N THR A 35 2.92 -10.96 2.41
CA THR A 35 2.74 -10.22 3.66
C THR A 35 1.50 -9.35 3.53
N LEU A 36 0.57 -9.50 4.47
CA LEU A 36 -0.56 -8.58 4.56
C LEU A 36 -0.07 -7.24 5.10
N VAL A 37 -0.13 -6.18 4.28
CA VAL A 37 0.31 -4.83 4.68
C VAL A 37 -0.86 -3.94 5.07
N LYS A 38 -2.00 -4.10 4.40
CA LYS A 38 -3.22 -3.35 4.66
C LYS A 38 -4.43 -4.14 4.18
N SER A 39 -5.53 -4.06 4.93
CA SER A 39 -6.86 -4.48 4.51
C SER A 39 -7.78 -3.26 4.52
N PHE A 40 -8.80 -3.31 3.67
CA PHE A 40 -9.78 -2.26 3.49
C PHE A 40 -11.18 -2.84 3.76
N ASP A 41 -12.01 -2.12 4.50
CA ASP A 41 -13.33 -2.54 4.97
C ASP A 41 -14.45 -1.55 4.62
N TRP A 42 -14.16 -0.59 3.73
CA TRP A 42 -15.06 0.45 3.25
C TRP A 42 -15.84 0.07 1.99
#